data_AF-A0A2H3E495-F1
#
_entry.id   AF-A0A2H3E495-F1
#
_cell.length_a   1.000
_cell.length_b   1.000
_cell.length_c   1.000
_cell.angle_alpha   90.00
_cell.angle_beta   90.00
_cell.angle_gamma   90.00
#
_symmetry.space_group_name_H-M   'P 1'
#
loop_
_entity.id
_entity.type
_entity.pdbx_description
1 polymer ?
#
loop_
_entity_poly.entity_id
_entity_poly.type
_entity_poly.pdbx_seq_one_letter_code
_entity_poly.pdbx_strand_id
1 'polypeptide(L)'
;MLEAGHETTINDSLPSQNFYLKLFDLRLVEKLAIFISYFSTLFSMFSSIIFFSTLFFSVATASPLATRSTCHPDFEGAAVAVSVFFGRPYPPVSWSVNPVVGSPVIGSTSPSKFLFQQNGDYDPTYTIKTAGNLTLAVELNGGGLATDYVDWSGSDVNQKWKVECVTCITNISQQQGVVASGCTIASANTDTGGFCVGEITPGRQLELAVCNQQFVFSV
;
A
#
# COMPACT_ATOMS: atom_id res chain seq x y z
N MET A 1 26.80 74.75 45.74
CA MET A 1 25.89 73.64 46.09
C MET A 1 26.57 72.35 45.65
N LEU A 2 26.94 71.50 46.62
CA LEU A 2 27.55 70.16 46.52
C LEU A 2 28.90 70.09 45.75
N GLU A 3 30.06 70.31 46.40
CA GLU A 3 30.93 69.31 47.10
C GLU A 3 31.34 68.11 46.23
N ALA A 4 32.59 67.65 46.12
CA ALA A 4 33.93 68.15 46.46
C ALA A 4 34.98 67.18 45.84
N GLY A 5 36.23 67.64 45.64
CA GLY A 5 37.44 66.78 45.53
C GLY A 5 38.23 66.95 44.22
N HIS A 6 39.29 67.77 44.09
CA HIS A 6 40.58 67.84 44.82
C HIS A 6 41.46 66.61 44.49
N GLU A 7 42.36 66.72 43.51
CA GLU A 7 43.79 67.12 43.55
C GLU A 7 44.74 65.91 43.59
N THR A 8 45.68 65.90 42.62
CA THR A 8 47.12 65.55 42.68
C THR A 8 47.58 64.40 43.59
N THR A 9 48.46 63.49 43.18
CA THR A 9 49.93 63.70 43.21
C THR A 9 50.68 62.54 42.55
N ILE A 10 51.87 62.88 42.07
CA ILE A 10 52.91 62.15 41.36
C ILE A 10 53.72 61.21 42.28
N ASN A 11 54.31 60.19 41.63
CA ASN A 11 55.61 59.54 41.90
C ASN A 11 55.77 58.25 42.73
N ASP A 12 56.53 57.39 42.07
CA ASP A 12 57.71 56.66 42.54
C ASP A 12 57.62 55.17 42.91
N SER A 13 58.53 54.45 42.22
CA SER A 13 59.26 53.24 42.63
C SER A 13 58.56 51.88 42.48
N LEU A 14 58.84 51.13 41.40
CA LEU A 14 59.92 50.12 41.21
C LEU A 14 59.62 48.77 41.92
N PRO A 15 60.18 47.60 41.50
CA PRO A 15 60.55 47.11 40.16
C PRO A 15 60.15 45.63 39.93
N SER A 16 59.58 45.23 38.78
CA SER A 16 59.50 43.79 38.43
C SER A 16 59.26 43.48 36.94
N GLN A 17 59.89 44.22 36.02
CA GLN A 17 59.76 43.96 34.58
C GLN A 17 60.46 42.68 34.08
N ASN A 18 60.95 41.79 34.95
CA ASN A 18 61.56 40.50 34.57
C ASN A 18 60.74 39.25 34.95
N PHE A 19 59.49 39.40 35.42
CA PHE A 19 58.66 38.25 35.80
C PHE A 19 57.44 38.01 34.90
N TYR A 20 57.08 38.97 34.04
CA TYR A 20 55.82 38.91 33.28
C TYR A 20 55.87 38.13 31.96
N LEU A 21 57.06 37.87 31.39
CA LEU A 21 57.19 37.05 30.18
C LEU A 21 57.18 35.53 30.44
N LYS A 22 57.24 35.07 31.70
CA LYS A 22 57.17 33.64 32.05
C LYS A 22 55.83 33.16 32.63
N LEU A 23 54.93 34.08 32.98
CA LEU A 23 53.63 33.76 33.59
C LEU A 23 52.46 33.73 32.60
N PHE A 24 52.62 34.29 31.39
CA PHE A 24 51.58 34.24 30.36
C PHE A 24 51.52 32.92 29.59
N ASP A 25 52.57 32.09 29.66
CA ASP A 25 52.65 30.84 28.90
C ASP A 25 51.96 29.66 29.62
N LEU A 26 52.05 29.55 30.95
CA LEU A 26 51.44 28.43 31.69
C LEU A 26 49.91 28.49 31.78
N ARG A 27 49.31 29.68 31.92
CA ARG A 27 47.85 29.80 32.01
C ARG A 27 47.13 29.61 30.68
N LEU A 28 47.80 29.86 29.56
CA LEU A 28 47.24 29.63 28.23
C LEU A 28 47.29 28.13 27.88
N VAL A 29 48.40 27.44 28.22
CA VAL A 29 48.55 25.99 28.04
C VAL A 29 47.56 25.21 28.91
N GLU A 30 47.32 25.63 30.15
CA GLU A 30 46.37 24.97 31.05
C GLU A 30 44.91 25.15 30.58
N LYS A 31 44.55 26.35 30.08
CA LYS A 31 43.22 26.60 29.48
C LYS A 31 43.04 25.88 28.14
N LEU A 32 44.09 25.75 27.33
CA LEU A 32 44.05 25.00 26.06
C LEU A 32 43.92 23.50 26.31
N ALA A 33 44.60 22.96 27.33
CA ALA A 33 44.50 21.55 27.73
C ALA A 33 43.10 21.19 28.25
N ILE A 34 42.46 22.08 29.03
CA ILE A 34 41.08 21.90 29.51
C ILE A 34 40.06 22.04 28.37
N PHE A 35 40.29 22.94 27.40
CA PHE A 35 39.42 23.10 26.23
C PHE A 35 39.50 21.89 25.29
N ILE A 36 40.71 21.34 25.10
CA ILE A 36 40.94 20.10 24.34
C ILE A 36 40.34 18.90 25.08
N SER A 37 40.45 18.81 26.41
CA SER A 37 39.84 17.71 27.17
C SER A 37 38.31 17.74 27.12
N TYR A 38 37.68 18.92 27.16
CA TYR A 38 36.23 19.06 26.97
C TYR A 38 35.80 18.65 25.55
N PHE A 39 36.57 19.01 24.53
CA PHE A 39 36.29 18.61 23.14
C PHE A 39 36.50 17.10 22.92
N SER A 40 37.50 16.50 23.57
CA SER A 40 37.76 15.05 23.51
C SER A 40 36.74 14.22 24.30
N THR A 41 36.23 14.69 25.44
CA THR A 41 35.14 14.02 26.16
C THR A 41 33.79 14.18 25.46
N LEU A 42 33.56 15.31 24.78
CA LEU A 42 32.36 15.50 23.96
C LEU A 42 32.39 14.59 22.72
N PHE A 43 33.54 14.47 22.05
CA PHE A 43 33.72 13.52 20.93
C PHE A 43 33.64 12.05 21.38
N SER A 44 34.14 11.72 22.57
CA SER A 44 34.07 10.35 23.10
C SER A 44 32.65 9.92 23.50
N MET A 45 31.75 10.84 23.88
CA MET A 45 30.34 10.49 24.14
C MET A 45 29.50 10.31 22.86
N PHE A 46 29.98 10.80 21.71
CA PHE A 46 29.34 10.50 20.41
C PHE A 46 29.87 9.21 19.75
N SER A 47 31.02 8.68 20.18
CA SER A 47 31.59 7.46 19.58
C SER A 47 31.06 6.14 20.16
N SER A 48 30.35 6.14 21.29
CA SER A 48 29.82 4.89 21.88
C SER A 48 28.36 4.58 21.54
N ILE A 49 27.67 5.45 20.78
CA ILE A 49 26.32 5.15 20.25
C ILE A 49 26.41 4.58 18.82
N ILE A 50 27.56 4.68 18.15
CA ILE A 50 27.76 4.14 16.79
C ILE A 50 28.55 2.82 16.85
N PHE A 51 28.32 1.97 17.85
CA PHE A 51 28.90 0.61 17.88
C PHE A 51 27.95 -0.44 18.50
N PHE A 52 26.63 -0.21 18.40
CA PHE A 52 25.60 -1.22 18.66
C PHE A 52 24.41 -1.05 17.68
N SER A 53 24.69 -0.88 16.39
CA SER A 53 23.64 -0.78 15.35
C SER A 53 24.05 -1.32 13.98
N THR A 54 25.04 -2.22 13.92
CA THR A 54 25.50 -2.83 12.65
C THR A 54 25.27 -4.34 12.56
N LEU A 55 24.49 -4.91 13.48
CA LEU A 55 23.87 -6.23 13.28
C LEU A 55 22.39 -6.02 12.94
N PHE A 56 22.01 -6.60 11.80
CA PHE A 56 20.74 -6.45 11.09
C PHE A 56 20.61 -5.18 10.24
N PHE A 57 21.61 -4.88 9.41
CA PHE A 57 21.25 -4.57 8.02
C PHE A 57 20.72 -5.87 7.42
N SER A 58 19.46 -6.17 7.72
CA SER A 58 18.63 -6.94 6.81
C SER A 58 18.77 -6.18 5.50
N VAL A 59 19.51 -6.74 4.56
CA VAL A 59 19.23 -6.47 3.17
C VAL A 59 17.77 -6.89 3.07
N ALA A 60 16.87 -5.91 3.21
CA ALA A 60 15.61 -5.96 2.54
C ALA A 60 16.03 -6.05 1.09
N THR A 61 16.26 -7.28 0.64
CA THR A 61 15.81 -7.65 -0.68
C THR A 61 14.34 -7.28 -0.61
N ALA A 62 14.02 -6.03 -0.96
CA ALA A 62 12.88 -5.82 -1.80
C ALA A 62 13.13 -6.85 -2.89
N SER A 63 12.52 -8.03 -2.71
CA SER A 63 12.46 -9.01 -3.76
C SER A 63 12.14 -8.17 -4.98
N PRO A 64 12.95 -8.19 -6.07
CA PRO A 64 12.56 -7.50 -7.30
C PRO A 64 11.10 -7.85 -7.45
N LEU A 65 10.17 -6.87 -7.54
CA LEU A 65 8.72 -7.08 -7.55
C LEU A 65 8.48 -8.35 -8.35
N ALA A 66 8.39 -9.49 -7.66
CA ALA A 66 8.89 -10.73 -8.25
C ALA A 66 7.79 -11.10 -9.16
N THR A 67 7.88 -10.71 -10.45
CA THR A 67 6.78 -10.51 -11.39
C THR A 67 5.73 -11.49 -10.96
N ARG A 68 4.79 -11.04 -10.10
CA ARG A 68 3.96 -12.01 -9.37
C ARG A 68 3.27 -12.70 -10.50
N SER A 69 3.57 -13.98 -10.71
CA SER A 69 3.08 -14.71 -11.86
C SER A 69 1.57 -14.57 -11.81
N THR A 70 1.02 -13.62 -12.56
CA THR A 70 -0.40 -13.40 -12.61
C THR A 70 -0.93 -14.53 -13.46
N CYS A 71 -1.99 -15.15 -12.97
CA CYS A 71 -2.68 -16.18 -13.71
C CYS A 71 -4.08 -15.67 -14.04
N HIS A 72 -4.58 -16.13 -15.18
CA HIS A 72 -5.96 -15.93 -15.59
C HIS A 72 -6.69 -17.25 -15.31
N PRO A 73 -7.66 -17.28 -14.38
CA PRO A 73 -8.36 -18.52 -14.07
C PRO A 73 -9.12 -19.03 -15.30
N ASP A 74 -8.99 -20.32 -15.60
CA ASP A 74 -9.93 -20.99 -16.48
C ASP A 74 -11.08 -21.51 -15.63
N PHE A 75 -12.23 -20.83 -15.72
CA PHE A 75 -13.39 -21.18 -14.92
C PHE A 75 -14.14 -22.42 -15.44
N GLU A 76 -13.77 -22.99 -16.59
CA GLU A 76 -14.28 -24.28 -17.12
C GLU A 76 -15.81 -24.49 -17.02
N GLY A 77 -16.61 -23.42 -17.14
CA GLY A 77 -18.07 -23.51 -16.97
C GLY A 77 -18.57 -23.78 -15.55
N ALA A 78 -17.70 -23.68 -14.53
CA ALA A 78 -18.05 -23.82 -13.12
C ALA A 78 -18.73 -22.55 -12.58
N ALA A 79 -19.79 -22.75 -11.80
CA ALA A 79 -20.47 -21.66 -11.10
C ALA A 79 -19.72 -21.30 -9.80
N VAL A 80 -19.10 -20.13 -9.78
CA VAL A 80 -18.24 -19.67 -8.68
C VAL A 80 -18.91 -18.58 -7.86
N ALA A 81 -18.60 -18.55 -6.57
CA ALA A 81 -18.89 -17.41 -5.70
C ALA A 81 -17.66 -16.50 -5.69
N VAL A 82 -17.90 -15.18 -5.64
CA VAL A 82 -16.85 -14.16 -5.58
C VAL A 82 -16.92 -13.47 -4.23
N SER A 83 -15.83 -13.50 -3.48
CA SER A 83 -15.75 -12.93 -2.12
C SER A 83 -14.52 -12.07 -1.94
N VAL A 84 -14.57 -11.09 -1.03
CA VAL A 84 -13.38 -10.30 -0.67
C VAL A 84 -12.29 -11.23 -0.12
N PHE A 85 -11.05 -11.05 -0.59
CA PHE A 85 -9.87 -11.74 -0.09
C PHE A 85 -9.53 -11.27 1.34
N PHE A 86 -9.24 -12.23 2.23
CA PHE A 86 -9.16 -12.03 3.68
C PHE A 86 -8.24 -10.88 4.13
N GLY A 87 -8.66 -10.21 5.21
CA GLY A 87 -7.93 -9.11 5.86
C GLY A 87 -8.76 -8.22 6.80
N ARG A 88 -10.09 -8.38 6.85
CA ARG A 88 -10.98 -7.64 7.76
C ARG A 88 -11.67 -8.55 8.79
N PRO A 89 -12.00 -8.05 9.99
CA PRO A 89 -12.61 -8.82 11.08
C PRO A 89 -14.11 -9.15 10.90
N TYR A 90 -14.67 -8.91 9.71
CA TYR A 90 -16.09 -9.11 9.41
C TYR A 90 -16.29 -10.41 8.61
N PRO A 91 -17.50 -11.02 8.61
CA PRO A 91 -17.80 -12.13 7.72
C PRO A 91 -17.44 -11.76 6.28
N PRO A 92 -16.90 -12.72 5.49
CA PRO A 92 -16.50 -12.45 4.12
C PRO A 92 -17.71 -11.90 3.36
N VAL A 93 -17.56 -10.70 2.80
CA VAL A 93 -18.59 -10.10 1.99
C VAL A 93 -18.40 -10.57 0.56
N SER A 94 -19.47 -11.06 -0.03
CA SER A 94 -19.49 -11.68 -1.34
C SER A 94 -20.38 -10.91 -2.31
N TRP A 95 -20.18 -11.15 -3.60
CA TRP A 95 -21.06 -10.65 -4.63
C TRP A 95 -22.42 -11.32 -4.53
N SER A 96 -23.47 -10.53 -4.56
CA SER A 96 -24.85 -10.99 -4.59
C SER A 96 -25.66 -10.14 -5.56
N VAL A 97 -26.62 -10.77 -6.22
CA VAL A 97 -27.47 -10.11 -7.19
C VAL A 97 -28.79 -10.85 -7.32
N ASN A 98 -29.85 -10.09 -7.56
CA ASN A 98 -31.13 -10.64 -8.02
C ASN A 98 -31.07 -10.75 -9.56
N PRO A 99 -31.31 -11.92 -10.16
CA PRO A 99 -31.18 -12.11 -11.61
C PRO A 99 -32.35 -11.48 -12.40
N VAL A 100 -32.45 -10.16 -12.35
CA VAL A 100 -33.42 -9.33 -13.07
C VAL A 100 -32.68 -8.14 -13.66
N VAL A 101 -32.97 -7.78 -14.92
CA VAL A 101 -32.38 -6.62 -15.61
C VAL A 101 -32.45 -5.36 -14.74
N GLY A 102 -31.35 -4.61 -14.70
CA GLY A 102 -31.17 -3.40 -13.90
C GLY A 102 -30.85 -3.65 -12.42
N SER A 103 -30.83 -4.90 -11.94
CA SER A 103 -30.51 -5.19 -10.54
C SER A 103 -29.04 -4.88 -10.25
N PRO A 104 -28.75 -4.19 -9.12
CA PRO A 104 -27.37 -3.91 -8.75
C PRO A 104 -26.67 -5.20 -8.30
N VAL A 105 -25.40 -5.35 -8.65
CA VAL A 105 -24.52 -6.32 -7.98
C VAL A 105 -24.10 -5.68 -6.66
N ILE A 106 -24.41 -6.33 -5.54
CA ILE A 106 -24.18 -5.80 -4.19
C ILE A 106 -23.22 -6.66 -3.38
N GLY A 107 -22.60 -6.07 -2.36
CA GLY A 107 -21.92 -6.79 -1.31
C GLY A 107 -22.95 -7.46 -0.38
N SER A 108 -22.77 -8.72 -0.03
CA SER A 108 -23.71 -9.46 0.84
C SER A 108 -23.02 -10.57 1.62
N THR A 109 -23.62 -10.98 2.73
CA THR A 109 -23.25 -12.21 3.46
C THR A 109 -23.90 -13.46 2.86
N SER A 110 -24.80 -13.30 1.88
CA SER A 110 -25.48 -14.37 1.15
C SER A 110 -25.01 -14.38 -0.30
N PRO A 111 -23.95 -15.14 -0.65
CA PRO A 111 -23.32 -15.10 -1.96
C PRO A 111 -24.25 -15.61 -3.08
N SER A 112 -24.22 -14.94 -4.23
CA SER A 112 -24.73 -15.49 -5.49
C SER A 112 -23.63 -16.29 -6.20
N LYS A 113 -24.05 -17.12 -7.16
CA LYS A 113 -23.16 -17.86 -8.05
C LYS A 113 -23.14 -17.23 -9.44
N PHE A 114 -21.96 -17.22 -10.06
CA PHE A 114 -21.70 -16.61 -11.35
C PHE A 114 -20.93 -17.57 -12.25
N LEU A 115 -21.15 -17.44 -13.56
CA LEU A 115 -20.42 -18.15 -14.60
C LEU A 115 -19.55 -17.17 -15.35
N PHE A 116 -18.25 -17.41 -15.35
CA PHE A 116 -17.27 -16.58 -16.04
C PHE A 116 -16.96 -17.24 -17.39
N GLN A 117 -17.54 -16.71 -18.46
CA GLN A 117 -17.31 -17.22 -19.81
C GLN A 117 -16.18 -16.43 -20.48
N GLN A 118 -15.10 -17.11 -20.86
CA GLN A 118 -14.03 -16.48 -21.65
C GLN A 118 -14.52 -16.09 -23.05
N ASN A 119 -14.12 -14.91 -23.50
CA ASN A 119 -14.52 -14.35 -24.80
C ASN A 119 -13.58 -14.73 -25.96
N GLY A 120 -12.49 -15.47 -25.69
CA GLY A 120 -11.53 -15.93 -26.71
C GLY A 120 -10.52 -14.87 -27.16
N ASP A 121 -10.40 -13.76 -26.44
CA ASP A 121 -9.41 -12.71 -26.68
C ASP A 121 -7.97 -13.19 -26.38
N TYR A 122 -6.97 -12.58 -27.02
CA TYR A 122 -5.54 -12.86 -26.76
C TYR A 122 -5.18 -12.61 -25.28
N ASP A 123 -5.63 -11.46 -24.75
CA ASP A 123 -5.65 -11.19 -23.32
C ASP A 123 -7.05 -11.57 -22.80
N PRO A 124 -7.18 -12.62 -21.99
CA PRO A 124 -8.47 -13.22 -21.71
C PRO A 124 -9.40 -12.24 -21.00
N THR A 125 -10.53 -11.94 -21.64
CA THR A 125 -11.67 -11.27 -21.01
C THR A 125 -12.80 -12.25 -20.76
N TYR A 126 -13.65 -11.90 -19.81
CA TYR A 126 -14.75 -12.73 -19.34
C TYR A 126 -16.05 -11.95 -19.43
N THR A 127 -17.10 -12.63 -19.90
CA THR A 127 -18.49 -12.25 -19.65
C THR A 127 -18.95 -12.91 -18.36
N ILE A 128 -19.39 -12.13 -17.38
CA ILE A 128 -19.80 -12.64 -16.06
C ILE A 128 -21.32 -12.82 -16.04
N LYS A 129 -21.80 -14.06 -16.16
CA LYS A 129 -23.23 -14.40 -16.20
C LYS A 129 -23.74 -14.75 -14.83
N THR A 130 -25.00 -14.44 -14.55
CA THR A 130 -25.65 -14.91 -13.32
C THR A 130 -26.00 -16.39 -13.46
N ALA A 131 -25.61 -17.25 -12.50
CA ALA A 131 -25.90 -18.68 -12.60
C ALA A 131 -27.41 -18.99 -12.53
N GLY A 132 -28.19 -18.11 -11.89
CA GLY A 132 -29.65 -18.22 -11.82
C GLY A 132 -30.38 -17.85 -13.12
N ASN A 133 -29.73 -17.10 -14.02
CA ASN A 133 -30.27 -16.77 -15.34
C ASN A 133 -29.14 -16.46 -16.34
N LEU A 134 -28.90 -17.39 -17.28
CA LEU A 134 -27.83 -17.29 -18.27
C LEU A 134 -28.08 -16.24 -19.37
N THR A 135 -29.28 -15.64 -19.42
CA THR A 135 -29.57 -14.53 -20.31
C THR A 135 -29.13 -13.19 -19.72
N LEU A 136 -28.63 -13.17 -18.48
CA LEU A 136 -28.18 -11.95 -17.80
C LEU A 136 -26.69 -12.00 -17.47
N ALA A 137 -26.01 -10.88 -17.71
CA ALA A 137 -24.61 -10.66 -17.38
C ALA A 137 -24.42 -9.40 -16.53
N VAL A 138 -23.31 -9.36 -15.81
CA VAL A 138 -22.84 -8.18 -15.10
C VAL A 138 -22.30 -7.18 -16.13
N GLU A 139 -22.86 -5.98 -16.08
CA GLU A 139 -22.54 -4.82 -16.91
C GLU A 139 -22.06 -3.68 -16.02
N LEU A 140 -21.08 -2.92 -16.49
CA LEU A 140 -20.76 -1.62 -15.96
C LEU A 140 -21.77 -0.57 -16.45
N ASN A 141 -22.57 -0.02 -15.53
CA ASN A 141 -23.62 0.94 -15.84
C ASN A 141 -23.50 2.18 -14.94
N GLY A 142 -23.16 3.33 -15.53
CA GLY A 142 -23.08 4.60 -14.81
C GLY A 142 -22.05 4.63 -13.66
N GLY A 143 -21.02 3.78 -13.72
CA GLY A 143 -19.98 3.64 -12.69
C GLY A 143 -20.24 2.53 -11.65
N GLY A 144 -21.46 1.98 -11.61
CA GLY A 144 -21.82 0.84 -10.77
C GLY A 144 -21.99 -0.45 -11.56
N LEU A 145 -21.89 -1.59 -10.88
CA LEU A 145 -22.15 -2.91 -11.47
C LEU A 145 -23.65 -3.21 -11.37
N ALA A 146 -24.27 -3.54 -12.50
CA ALA A 146 -25.66 -3.97 -12.59
C ALA A 146 -25.77 -5.20 -13.49
N THR A 147 -26.94 -5.83 -13.55
CA THR A 147 -27.21 -6.89 -14.53
C THR A 147 -27.98 -6.37 -15.73
N ASP A 148 -27.55 -6.72 -16.94
CA ASP A 148 -28.32 -6.50 -18.17
C ASP A 148 -28.37 -7.80 -19.00
N TYR A 149 -29.08 -7.78 -20.12
CA TYR A 149 -29.08 -8.86 -21.09
C TYR A 149 -27.67 -9.13 -21.60
N VAL A 150 -27.31 -10.41 -21.68
CA VAL A 150 -26.04 -10.85 -22.25
C VAL A 150 -25.91 -10.33 -23.67
N ASP A 151 -24.82 -9.63 -23.96
CA ASP A 151 -24.41 -9.37 -25.33
C ASP A 151 -23.75 -10.61 -25.94
N TRP A 152 -24.53 -11.39 -26.67
CA TRP A 152 -24.06 -12.59 -27.36
C TRP A 152 -23.09 -12.30 -28.52
N SER A 153 -23.06 -11.06 -29.02
CA SER A 153 -22.10 -10.67 -30.05
C SER A 153 -20.69 -10.48 -29.50
N GLY A 154 -20.56 -10.25 -28.19
CA GLY A 154 -19.29 -9.93 -27.54
C GLY A 154 -18.71 -8.58 -27.96
N SER A 155 -19.54 -7.65 -28.43
CA SER A 155 -19.14 -6.30 -28.83
C SER A 155 -19.25 -5.28 -27.69
N ASP A 156 -20.11 -5.54 -26.71
CA ASP A 156 -20.33 -4.68 -25.56
C ASP A 156 -19.12 -4.72 -24.61
N VAL A 157 -18.39 -3.62 -24.59
CA VAL A 157 -17.20 -3.44 -23.74
C VAL A 157 -17.54 -3.34 -22.25
N ASN A 158 -18.77 -2.97 -21.89
CA ASN A 158 -19.20 -2.84 -20.50
C ASN A 158 -19.52 -4.20 -19.85
N GLN A 159 -19.68 -5.26 -20.65
CA GLN A 159 -19.84 -6.64 -20.18
C GLN A 159 -18.55 -7.46 -20.23
N LYS A 160 -17.42 -6.83 -20.60
CA LYS A 160 -16.11 -7.48 -20.65
C LYS A 160 -15.29 -7.17 -19.40
N TRP A 161 -14.87 -8.22 -18.73
CA TRP A 161 -14.13 -8.14 -17.48
C TRP A 161 -12.77 -8.82 -17.61
N LYS A 162 -11.73 -8.22 -17.03
CA LYS A 162 -10.41 -8.83 -16.88
C LYS A 162 -10.28 -9.38 -15.48
N VAL A 163 -9.78 -10.60 -15.35
CA VAL A 163 -9.56 -11.25 -14.05
C VAL A 163 -8.11 -11.70 -13.97
N GLU A 164 -7.35 -11.07 -13.08
CA GLU A 164 -5.95 -11.38 -12.83
C GLU A 164 -5.78 -11.82 -11.39
N CYS A 165 -5.20 -13.01 -11.17
CA CYS A 165 -5.05 -13.60 -9.85
C CYS A 165 -3.60 -13.87 -9.49
N VAL A 166 -3.32 -13.93 -8.18
CA VAL A 166 -2.02 -14.38 -7.66
C VAL A 166 -1.92 -15.91 -7.74
N THR A 167 -3.03 -16.61 -7.51
CA THR A 167 -3.09 -18.07 -7.56
C THR A 167 -4.34 -18.53 -8.31
N CYS A 168 -4.18 -19.52 -9.17
CA CYS A 168 -5.26 -20.17 -9.91
C CYS A 168 -5.04 -21.68 -9.88
N ILE A 169 -6.12 -22.44 -9.71
CA ILE A 169 -6.13 -23.89 -9.85
C ILE A 169 -6.70 -24.23 -11.24
N THR A 170 -6.28 -25.35 -11.81
CA THR A 170 -6.82 -25.90 -13.07
C THR A 170 -7.92 -26.92 -12.79
N ASN A 171 -8.71 -27.32 -13.79
CA ASN A 171 -9.80 -28.28 -13.60
C ASN A 171 -10.84 -27.79 -12.58
N ILE A 172 -11.17 -26.49 -12.59
CA ILE A 172 -12.02 -25.82 -11.59
C ILE A 172 -13.36 -26.53 -11.46
N SER A 173 -13.90 -27.06 -12.56
CA SER A 173 -15.15 -27.84 -12.59
C SER A 173 -15.16 -29.09 -11.71
N GLN A 174 -13.98 -29.59 -11.32
CA GLN A 174 -13.79 -30.80 -10.49
C GLN A 174 -13.32 -30.48 -9.07
N GLN A 175 -13.09 -29.20 -8.74
CA GLN A 175 -12.58 -28.78 -7.43
C GLN A 175 -13.72 -28.48 -6.45
N GLN A 176 -13.35 -28.36 -5.17
CA GLN A 176 -14.21 -27.84 -4.10
C GLN A 176 -13.46 -26.75 -3.33
N GLY A 177 -14.20 -25.71 -2.91
CA GLY A 177 -13.61 -24.63 -2.11
C GLY A 177 -12.91 -23.58 -2.98
N VAL A 178 -11.80 -23.03 -2.48
CA VAL A 178 -11.10 -21.91 -3.13
C VAL A 178 -10.34 -22.39 -4.37
N VAL A 179 -10.64 -21.78 -5.52
CA VAL A 179 -10.06 -22.15 -6.82
C VAL A 179 -9.21 -21.05 -7.45
N ALA A 180 -9.40 -19.80 -7.02
CA ALA A 180 -8.50 -18.70 -7.34
C ALA A 180 -8.47 -17.67 -6.20
N SER A 181 -7.33 -17.00 -6.00
CA SER A 181 -7.15 -16.10 -4.87
C SER A 181 -6.21 -14.94 -5.17
N GLY A 182 -6.37 -13.84 -4.43
CA GLY A 182 -5.63 -12.60 -4.64
C GLY A 182 -6.03 -11.92 -5.95
N CYS A 183 -7.29 -12.05 -6.37
CA CYS A 183 -7.72 -11.66 -7.70
C CYS A 183 -8.17 -10.22 -7.80
N THR A 184 -7.81 -9.57 -8.88
CA THR A 184 -8.32 -8.27 -9.29
C THR A 184 -9.33 -8.47 -10.41
N ILE A 185 -10.47 -7.81 -10.32
CA ILE A 185 -11.49 -7.80 -11.38
C ILE A 185 -11.56 -6.38 -11.92
N ALA A 186 -11.21 -6.19 -13.18
CA ALA A 186 -11.18 -4.88 -13.84
C ALA A 186 -12.13 -4.85 -15.03
N SER A 187 -12.64 -3.67 -15.37
CA SER A 187 -13.35 -3.51 -16.63
C SER A 187 -12.36 -3.61 -17.79
N ALA A 188 -12.76 -4.26 -18.89
CA ALA A 188 -12.01 -4.21 -20.13
C ALA A 188 -12.31 -2.93 -20.94
N ASN A 189 -13.27 -2.11 -20.52
CA ASN A 189 -13.56 -0.81 -21.12
C ASN A 189 -12.38 0.15 -20.88
N THR A 190 -11.79 0.64 -21.97
CA THR A 190 -10.63 1.54 -21.97
C THR A 190 -10.91 2.90 -21.31
N ASP A 191 -12.16 3.38 -21.33
CA ASP A 191 -12.55 4.63 -20.70
C ASP A 191 -12.48 4.54 -19.17
N THR A 192 -12.50 3.32 -18.64
CA THR A 192 -12.35 3.01 -17.22
C THR A 192 -11.07 2.25 -16.91
N GLY A 193 -10.08 2.34 -17.79
CA GLY A 193 -8.78 1.71 -17.60
C GLY A 193 -8.11 2.14 -16.29
N GLY A 194 -7.52 1.18 -15.58
CA GLY A 194 -6.85 1.42 -14.30
C GLY A 194 -7.78 1.41 -13.07
N PHE A 195 -9.09 1.24 -13.26
CA PHE A 195 -10.04 0.98 -12.19
C PHE A 195 -10.43 -0.49 -12.12
N CYS A 196 -10.73 -0.93 -10.90
CA CYS A 196 -11.12 -2.30 -10.59
C CYS A 196 -12.39 -2.29 -9.75
N VAL A 197 -13.08 -3.41 -9.71
CA VAL A 197 -14.25 -3.58 -8.84
C VAL A 197 -13.82 -3.36 -7.39
N GLY A 198 -14.43 -2.38 -6.75
CA GLY A 198 -14.06 -1.88 -5.44
C GLY A 198 -15.26 -1.64 -4.55
N GLU A 199 -14.93 -1.31 -3.30
CA GLU A 199 -15.82 -1.09 -2.14
C GLU A 199 -16.94 -2.12 -1.96
N ILE A 200 -16.75 -2.96 -0.95
CA ILE A 200 -17.74 -3.95 -0.55
C ILE A 200 -18.15 -3.69 0.89
N THR A 201 -19.25 -2.95 1.01
CA THR A 201 -20.05 -2.88 2.22
C THR A 201 -21.32 -3.71 2.01
N PRO A 202 -21.73 -4.56 2.97
CA PRO A 202 -22.98 -5.30 2.85
C PRO A 202 -24.16 -4.37 2.51
N GLY A 203 -24.94 -4.73 1.49
CA GLY A 203 -26.08 -3.97 0.98
C GLY A 203 -25.73 -2.82 0.04
N ARG A 204 -24.45 -2.53 -0.22
CA ARG A 204 -24.02 -1.51 -1.19
C ARG A 204 -23.74 -2.11 -2.55
N GLN A 205 -24.09 -1.36 -3.60
CA GLN A 205 -23.73 -1.69 -4.97
C GLN A 205 -22.21 -1.65 -5.12
N LEU A 206 -21.69 -2.59 -5.90
CA LEU A 206 -20.28 -2.63 -6.27
C LEU A 206 -20.03 -1.58 -7.35
N GLU A 207 -18.91 -0.89 -7.26
CA GLU A 207 -18.53 0.19 -8.15
C GLU A 207 -17.10 0.00 -8.62
N LEU A 208 -16.67 0.83 -9.59
CA LEU A 208 -15.26 0.90 -9.95
C LEU A 208 -14.50 1.84 -9.01
N ALA A 209 -13.34 1.40 -8.54
CA ALA A 209 -12.44 2.16 -7.70
C ALA A 209 -10.98 1.88 -8.05
N VAL A 210 -10.05 2.60 -7.42
CA VAL A 210 -8.61 2.31 -7.55
C VAL A 210 -8.36 0.88 -7.07
N CYS A 211 -7.58 0.10 -7.83
CA CYS A 211 -7.32 -1.31 -7.59
C CYS A 211 -6.57 -1.55 -6.27
N ASN A 212 -7.32 -1.62 -5.17
CA ASN A 212 -6.83 -1.84 -3.81
C ASN A 212 -7.52 -3.04 -3.13
N GLN A 213 -8.48 -3.65 -3.81
CA GLN A 213 -9.27 -4.76 -3.31
C GLN A 213 -8.96 -6.02 -4.10
N GLN A 214 -8.91 -7.14 -3.38
CA GLN A 214 -8.66 -8.45 -3.96
C GLN A 214 -9.83 -9.38 -3.65
N PHE A 215 -9.97 -10.40 -4.50
CA PHE A 215 -11.06 -11.36 -4.48
C PHE A 215 -10.56 -12.80 -4.38
N VAL A 216 -11.44 -13.65 -3.86
CA VAL A 216 -11.35 -15.10 -3.84
C VAL A 216 -12.52 -15.64 -4.65
N PHE A 217 -12.22 -16.65 -5.46
CA PHE A 217 -13.22 -17.44 -6.18
C PHE A 217 -13.35 -18.81 -5.53
N SER A 218 -14.58 -19.25 -5.32
CA SER A 218 -14.85 -20.58 -4.75
C SER A 218 -16.01 -21.30 -5.43
N VAL A 219 -15.83 -22.60 -5.68
CA VAL A 219 -16.85 -23.54 -6.15
C VAL A 219 -17.65 -24.09 -4.98
#